data_AF-A0A4W3GME1-F1
#
_entry.id   AF-A0A4W3GME1-F1
#
_cell.length_a   1.000
_cell.length_b   1.000
_cell.length_c   1.000
_cell.angle_alpha   90.00
_cell.angle_beta   90.00
_cell.angle_gamma   90.00
#
_symmetry.space_group_name_H-M   'P 1'
#
loop_
_entity.id
_entity.type
_entity.pdbx_description
1 polymer ?
#
loop_
_entity_poly.entity_id
_entity_poly.type
_entity_poly.pdbx_seq_one_letter_code
_entity_poly.pdbx_strand_id
1 'polypeptide(L)'
;MMKLSATLSLIRLLCVLHATRASVVANVTDTLLSANSSDEEPNWRRYLQPGEVPQSRRRRYISQNDMSVILDYHNKVRGQVFPPAANMEYMVWDENLAKSAESWAATCIWDHGPPYLLRFLGQNLSVRSGRYRNILQLIKPWYDEVKDYGFPYPRDCNPRCPLKCSGPVCTHYTQMVWATSNRVGCAIHTCHNMNVWGSTWRRAVYLVCNYSPKGNWIGEAPYKVGVPCSACPPSYGGFCNNNLCFPRMTSNYFRTSLR
;
A
#
# COMPACT_ATOMS: atom_id res chain seq x y z
N MET A 1 -48.74 -19.05 22.39
CA MET A 1 -48.20 -18.14 23.43
C MET A 1 -47.41 -17.03 22.75
N MET A 2 -47.78 -15.77 23.03
CA MET A 2 -47.08 -14.47 22.82
C MET A 2 -46.55 -14.16 21.40
N LYS A 3 -47.29 -13.43 20.54
CA LYS A 3 -47.50 -11.95 20.45
C LYS A 3 -46.23 -11.12 20.21
N LEU A 4 -46.16 -10.52 19.02
CA LEU A 4 -45.39 -9.34 18.66
C LEU A 4 -45.71 -8.16 19.60
N SER A 5 -44.70 -7.34 19.92
CA SER A 5 -44.90 -5.94 20.29
C SER A 5 -43.71 -5.10 19.85
N ALA A 6 -43.99 -4.08 19.04
CA ALA A 6 -43.10 -2.99 18.70
C ALA A 6 -43.32 -1.86 19.70
N THR A 7 -42.25 -1.20 20.15
CA THR A 7 -42.35 0.10 20.83
C THR A 7 -41.29 1.05 20.28
N LEU A 8 -41.76 2.12 19.65
CA LEU A 8 -41.02 3.34 19.36
C LEU A 8 -40.66 4.06 20.67
N SER A 9 -39.52 4.74 20.71
CA SER A 9 -39.28 5.84 21.65
C SER A 9 -38.53 6.95 20.93
N LEU A 10 -39.27 8.05 20.69
CA LEU A 10 -38.73 9.34 20.29
C LEU A 10 -37.96 9.94 21.47
N ILE A 11 -36.73 10.41 21.25
CA ILE A 11 -36.07 11.36 22.13
C ILE A 11 -35.77 12.64 21.35
N ARG A 12 -36.21 13.74 21.96
CA ARG A 12 -36.37 15.08 21.40
C ARG A 12 -35.04 15.81 21.25
N LEU A 13 -34.96 16.52 20.12
CA LEU A 13 -34.01 17.58 19.79
C LEU A 13 -34.22 18.78 20.73
N LEU A 14 -33.16 19.26 21.39
CA LEU A 14 -33.14 20.58 22.04
C LEU A 14 -31.87 21.32 21.62
N CYS A 15 -32.05 22.28 20.70
CA CYS A 15 -31.10 23.33 20.38
C CYS A 15 -30.97 24.31 21.56
N VAL A 16 -29.75 24.68 21.93
CA VAL A 16 -29.49 25.88 22.73
C VAL A 16 -28.72 26.87 21.86
N LEU A 17 -29.40 27.95 21.50
CA LEU A 17 -28.86 29.17 20.90
C LEU A 17 -28.40 30.08 22.05
N HIS A 18 -27.16 30.56 22.00
CA HIS A 18 -26.77 31.79 22.70
C HIS A 18 -26.22 32.79 21.68
N ALA A 19 -26.82 33.98 21.70
CA ALA A 19 -26.57 35.09 20.81
C ALA A 19 -25.47 36.02 21.35
N THR A 20 -24.59 36.41 20.43
CA THR A 20 -24.03 37.75 20.15
C THR A 20 -23.61 38.69 21.29
N ARG A 21 -22.39 39.23 21.17
CA ARG A 21 -22.14 40.68 21.24
C ARG A 21 -20.93 41.06 20.36
N ALA A 22 -21.20 41.88 19.35
CA ALA A 22 -20.21 42.65 18.61
C ALA A 22 -20.48 44.13 18.92
N SER A 23 -19.43 44.93 19.06
CA SER A 23 -19.52 46.39 19.08
C SER A 23 -18.51 46.95 18.10
N VAL A 24 -19.04 47.75 17.17
CA VAL A 24 -18.37 48.51 16.12
C VAL A 24 -18.27 49.95 16.59
N VAL A 25 -17.13 50.63 16.37
CA VAL A 25 -17.12 52.06 16.03
C VAL A 25 -15.91 52.36 15.12
N ALA A 26 -16.19 52.79 13.88
CA ALA A 26 -15.30 53.60 13.01
C ALA A 26 -15.51 55.09 13.38
N ASN A 27 -14.74 56.12 13.06
CA ASN A 27 -13.82 56.47 11.98
C ASN A 27 -13.36 57.90 12.34
N VAL A 28 -12.11 58.35 12.11
CA VAL A 28 -11.84 59.75 11.67
C VAL A 28 -10.53 59.78 10.87
N THR A 29 -10.64 60.44 9.72
CA THR A 29 -9.69 60.70 8.65
C THR A 29 -8.67 61.80 8.95
N ASP A 30 -7.47 61.61 8.38
CA ASP A 30 -6.53 62.58 7.78
C ASP A 30 -6.39 63.99 8.38
N THR A 31 -5.20 64.25 8.93
CA THR A 31 -4.52 65.53 8.81
C THR A 31 -3.20 65.35 8.07
N LEU A 32 -3.08 66.13 6.99
CA LEU A 32 -2.00 66.16 6.02
C LEU A 32 -0.87 67.13 6.45
N LEU A 33 0.35 66.77 6.05
CA LEU A 33 1.52 67.59 5.70
C LEU A 33 2.70 67.76 6.68
N SER A 34 3.81 67.17 6.20
CA SER A 34 5.20 67.67 6.10
C SER A 34 6.12 67.63 7.34
N ALA A 35 7.09 66.71 7.33
CA ALA A 35 8.53 67.04 7.19
C ALA A 35 9.43 65.78 7.06
N ASN A 36 9.85 65.53 5.82
CA ASN A 36 11.15 65.03 5.32
C ASN A 36 12.11 64.14 6.16
N SER A 37 12.40 62.97 5.56
CA SER A 37 13.75 62.44 5.23
C SER A 37 14.67 61.88 6.34
N SER A 38 14.70 60.56 6.48
CA SER A 38 15.76 59.71 5.87
C SER A 38 15.47 58.22 6.14
N ASP A 39 15.40 57.46 5.06
CA ASP A 39 15.04 56.05 5.02
C ASP A 39 16.16 55.13 5.55
N GLU A 40 15.90 54.40 6.64
CA GLU A 40 16.51 53.09 6.87
C GLU A 40 15.37 52.06 6.93
N GLU A 41 15.22 51.29 5.84
CA GLU A 41 14.18 50.28 5.72
C GLU A 41 14.44 49.10 6.69
N PRO A 42 13.50 48.70 7.57
CA PRO A 42 13.68 47.53 8.42
C PRO A 42 13.67 46.26 7.57
N ASN A 43 14.83 45.63 7.44
CA ASN A 43 15.03 44.39 6.68
C ASN A 43 14.28 43.21 7.33
N TRP A 44 13.00 43.06 7.00
CA TRP A 44 12.12 41.96 7.43
C TRP A 44 12.56 40.58 6.91
N ARG A 45 13.56 40.51 6.01
CA ARG A 45 14.09 39.25 5.45
C ARG A 45 14.81 38.36 6.47
N ARG A 46 15.06 38.83 7.69
CA ARG A 46 15.63 38.00 8.77
C ARG A 46 14.61 37.14 9.51
N TYR A 47 13.30 37.37 9.36
CA TYR A 47 12.26 36.63 10.08
C TYR A 47 11.49 35.59 9.26
N LEU A 48 11.89 35.34 8.01
CA LEU A 48 11.31 34.31 7.13
C LEU A 48 12.35 33.28 6.68
N GLN A 49 13.21 32.85 7.59
CA GLN A 49 13.95 31.60 7.41
C GLN A 49 13.03 30.46 7.90
N PRO A 50 12.61 29.52 7.04
CA PRO A 50 12.02 28.28 7.52
C PRO A 50 13.09 27.60 8.37
N GLY A 51 12.88 27.57 9.68
CA GLY A 51 13.72 26.77 10.57
C GLY A 51 13.77 25.36 10.02
N GLU A 52 14.98 24.85 9.79
CA GLU A 52 15.21 23.46 9.46
C GLU A 52 14.64 22.62 10.60
N VAL A 53 13.41 22.13 10.43
CA VAL A 53 12.90 21.03 11.25
C VAL A 53 13.93 19.93 11.10
N PRO A 54 14.55 19.43 12.19
CA PRO A 54 15.45 18.31 12.09
C PRO A 54 14.65 17.16 11.51
N GLN A 55 14.81 16.89 10.22
CA GLN A 55 14.38 15.64 9.64
C GLN A 55 15.29 14.60 10.29
N SER A 56 14.88 14.10 11.47
CA SER A 56 15.38 12.82 11.94
C SER A 56 15.13 11.89 10.76
N ARG A 57 16.19 11.45 10.08
CA ARG A 57 16.08 10.47 9.00
C ARG A 57 15.45 9.25 9.63
N ARG A 58 14.11 9.15 9.55
CA ARG A 58 13.37 8.05 10.15
C ARG A 58 13.92 6.79 9.48
N ARG A 59 14.59 5.96 10.28
CA ARG A 59 15.27 4.77 9.78
C ARG A 59 14.21 3.90 9.13
N ARG A 60 14.32 3.68 7.82
CA ARG A 60 13.38 2.85 7.06
C ARG A 60 13.31 1.47 7.70
N TYR A 61 12.10 0.93 7.85
CA TYR A 61 11.89 -0.39 8.44
C TYR A 61 12.40 -1.52 7.54
N ILE A 62 12.66 -1.26 6.26
CA ILE A 62 13.32 -2.18 5.34
C ILE A 62 14.54 -1.50 4.70
N SER A 63 15.61 -2.25 4.47
CA SER A 63 16.81 -1.72 3.81
C SER A 63 16.57 -1.50 2.32
N GLN A 64 17.30 -0.56 1.71
CA GLN A 64 17.23 -0.32 0.26
C GLN A 64 17.60 -1.58 -0.54
N ASN A 65 18.57 -2.35 -0.05
CA ASN A 65 18.97 -3.62 -0.67
C ASN A 65 17.83 -4.64 -0.63
N ASP A 66 17.21 -4.83 0.54
CA ASP A 66 16.09 -5.76 0.66
C ASP A 66 14.93 -5.32 -0.23
N MET A 67 14.59 -4.03 -0.24
CA MET A 67 13.58 -3.45 -1.13
C MET A 67 13.79 -3.83 -2.59
N SER A 68 15.00 -3.64 -3.12
CA SER A 68 15.37 -4.06 -4.47
C SER A 68 15.22 -5.57 -4.67
N VAL A 69 15.73 -6.38 -3.73
CA VAL A 69 15.62 -7.84 -3.81
C VAL A 69 14.16 -8.33 -3.80
N ILE A 70 13.28 -7.70 -3.00
CA ILE A 70 11.84 -7.99 -2.99
C ILE A 70 11.27 -7.70 -4.37
N LEU A 71 11.50 -6.50 -4.90
CA LEU A 71 10.92 -6.05 -6.15
C LEU A 71 11.41 -6.89 -7.35
N ASP A 72 12.71 -7.13 -7.41
CA ASP A 72 13.35 -7.94 -8.45
C ASP A 72 12.82 -9.37 -8.43
N TYR A 73 12.64 -9.96 -7.24
CA TYR A 73 12.09 -11.30 -7.12
C TYR A 73 10.63 -11.36 -7.59
N HIS A 74 9.80 -10.37 -7.24
CA HIS A 74 8.42 -10.29 -7.73
C HIS A 74 8.39 -10.19 -9.26
N ASN A 75 9.12 -9.26 -9.86
CA ASN A 75 9.14 -9.10 -11.31
C ASN A 75 9.72 -10.32 -12.03
N LYS A 76 10.73 -10.98 -11.46
CA LYS A 76 11.26 -12.25 -11.98
C LYS A 76 10.19 -13.32 -12.05
N VAL A 77 9.48 -13.59 -10.95
CA VAL A 77 8.47 -14.67 -10.93
C VAL A 77 7.25 -14.33 -11.79
N ARG A 78 6.86 -13.05 -11.86
CA ARG A 78 5.78 -12.55 -12.72
C ARG A 78 6.08 -12.77 -14.20
N GLY A 79 7.32 -12.58 -14.65
CA GLY A 79 7.74 -12.81 -16.03
C GLY A 79 7.95 -14.30 -16.40
N GLN A 80 7.87 -15.21 -15.42
CA GLN A 80 8.16 -16.64 -15.56
C GLN A 80 6.95 -17.53 -15.24
N VAL A 81 5.75 -16.97 -15.12
CA VAL A 81 4.54 -17.74 -14.81
C VAL A 81 4.19 -18.76 -15.91
N PHE A 82 3.61 -19.87 -15.49
CA PHE A 82 2.99 -20.84 -16.38
C PHE A 82 1.54 -21.11 -15.92
N PRO A 83 0.56 -21.08 -16.84
CA PRO A 83 0.66 -20.73 -18.26
C PRO A 83 1.11 -19.27 -18.49
N PRO A 84 1.65 -18.90 -19.68
CA PRO A 84 2.11 -17.54 -19.94
C PRO A 84 0.99 -16.50 -19.81
N ALA A 85 1.33 -15.35 -19.25
CA ALA A 85 0.40 -14.26 -18.99
C ALA A 85 0.45 -13.19 -20.10
N ALA A 86 -0.71 -12.88 -20.69
CA ALA A 86 -0.84 -11.88 -21.74
C ALA A 86 -0.82 -10.43 -21.21
N ASN A 87 -1.15 -10.21 -19.94
CA ASN A 87 -1.41 -8.89 -19.37
C ASN A 87 -0.63 -8.59 -18.08
N MET A 88 0.47 -9.31 -17.82
CA MET A 88 1.22 -9.15 -16.57
C MET A 88 1.92 -7.79 -16.51
N GLU A 89 1.54 -6.93 -15.58
CA GLU A 89 2.15 -5.61 -15.44
C GLU A 89 3.49 -5.67 -14.69
N TYR A 90 4.43 -4.80 -15.07
CA TYR A 90 5.65 -4.58 -14.30
C TYR A 90 5.30 -3.96 -12.95
N MET A 91 5.84 -4.53 -11.88
CA MET A 91 5.64 -4.07 -10.51
C MET A 91 6.68 -3.02 -10.13
N VAL A 92 6.24 -1.96 -9.46
CA VAL A 92 7.11 -0.92 -8.89
C VAL A 92 6.96 -0.85 -7.37
N TRP A 93 7.95 -0.26 -6.70
CA TRP A 93 7.86 0.00 -5.27
C TRP A 93 6.96 1.21 -4.99
N ASP A 94 6.13 1.13 -3.95
CA ASP A 94 5.28 2.23 -3.47
C ASP A 94 5.54 2.51 -1.99
N GLU A 95 6.09 3.70 -1.72
CA GLU A 95 6.47 4.14 -0.38
C GLU A 95 5.28 4.29 0.58
N ASN A 96 4.08 4.57 0.07
CA ASN A 96 2.89 4.67 0.93
C ASN A 96 2.42 3.27 1.36
N LEU A 97 2.49 2.29 0.47
CA LEU A 97 2.26 0.89 0.82
C LEU A 97 3.27 0.41 1.86
N ALA A 98 4.55 0.77 1.70
CA ALA A 98 5.61 0.42 2.64
C ALA A 98 5.40 1.04 4.03
N LYS A 99 5.02 2.34 4.10
CA LYS A 99 4.66 3.00 5.37
C LYS A 99 3.46 2.37 6.06
N SER A 100 2.45 1.96 5.29
CA SER A 100 1.30 1.24 5.83
C SER A 100 1.70 -0.15 6.35
N ALA A 101 2.58 -0.85 5.62
CA ALA A 101 3.11 -2.14 6.04
C ALA A 101 3.96 -2.00 7.32
N GLU A 102 4.75 -0.94 7.44
CA GLU A 102 5.54 -0.62 8.65
C GLU A 102 4.63 -0.47 9.87
N SER A 103 3.56 0.31 9.71
CA SER A 103 2.60 0.57 10.80
C SER A 103 1.92 -0.71 11.25
N TRP A 104 1.61 -1.64 10.32
CA TRP A 104 1.03 -2.94 10.67
C TRP A 104 2.07 -3.89 11.29
N ALA A 105 3.27 -3.99 10.73
CA ALA A 105 4.33 -4.87 11.22
C ALA A 105 4.74 -4.53 12.66
N ALA A 106 4.70 -3.24 13.03
CA ALA A 106 4.99 -2.76 14.39
C ALA A 106 3.96 -3.21 15.44
N THR A 107 2.76 -3.65 15.04
CA THR A 107 1.74 -4.15 15.97
C THR A 107 2.09 -5.52 16.56
N CYS A 108 2.98 -6.28 15.90
CA CYS A 108 3.32 -7.65 16.30
C CYS A 108 2.12 -8.59 16.45
N ILE A 109 1.10 -8.39 15.61
CA ILE A 109 -0.08 -9.26 15.51
C ILE A 109 0.10 -10.15 14.28
N TRP A 110 0.04 -11.47 14.47
CA TRP A 110 0.07 -12.45 13.38
C TRP A 110 -1.32 -12.58 12.75
N ASP A 111 -1.75 -11.51 12.08
CA ASP A 111 -3.01 -11.45 11.34
C ASP A 111 -2.93 -10.40 10.24
N HIS A 112 -3.84 -10.46 9.28
CA HIS A 112 -3.96 -9.45 8.23
C HIS A 112 -4.54 -8.14 8.77
N GLY A 113 -4.03 -7.02 8.28
CA GLY A 113 -4.61 -5.73 8.63
C GLY A 113 -3.86 -4.48 8.16
N PRO A 114 -4.34 -3.30 8.58
CA PRO A 114 -5.56 -3.11 9.37
C PRO A 114 -6.84 -3.36 8.53
N PRO A 115 -7.94 -3.87 9.12
CA PRO A 115 -9.12 -4.33 8.38
C PRO A 115 -9.71 -3.30 7.40
N TYR A 116 -9.70 -2.01 7.76
CA TYR A 116 -10.27 -0.96 6.93
C TYR A 116 -9.51 -0.72 5.61
N LEU A 117 -8.24 -1.15 5.51
CA LEU A 117 -7.45 -1.08 4.28
C LEU A 117 -7.55 -2.34 3.43
N LEU A 118 -7.78 -3.51 4.03
CA LEU A 118 -7.79 -4.80 3.32
C LEU A 118 -8.85 -4.92 2.21
N ARG A 119 -9.85 -4.03 2.19
CA ARG A 119 -10.81 -3.92 1.09
C ARG A 119 -10.22 -3.31 -0.19
N PHE A 120 -9.12 -2.56 -0.08
CA PHE A 120 -8.50 -1.82 -1.19
C PHE A 120 -7.11 -2.35 -1.57
N LEU A 121 -6.42 -3.01 -0.64
CA LEU A 121 -5.08 -3.58 -0.87
C LEU A 121 -5.05 -5.10 -0.69
N GLY A 122 -4.09 -5.72 -1.39
CA GLY A 122 -3.65 -7.08 -1.10
C GLY A 122 -2.59 -7.07 -0.01
N GLN A 123 -2.43 -8.17 0.72
CA GLN A 123 -1.40 -8.28 1.75
C GLN A 123 -0.88 -9.70 1.85
N ASN A 124 0.45 -9.86 1.82
CA ASN A 124 1.14 -11.10 2.16
C ASN A 124 1.93 -10.90 3.45
N LEU A 125 1.92 -11.94 4.28
CA LEU A 125 2.57 -11.97 5.58
C LEU A 125 3.58 -13.11 5.63
N SER A 126 4.72 -12.89 6.28
CA SER A 126 5.71 -13.92 6.51
C SER A 126 6.33 -13.74 7.88
N VAL A 127 6.52 -14.83 8.60
CA VAL A 127 7.10 -14.80 9.94
C VAL A 127 8.13 -15.91 10.09
N ARG A 128 9.22 -15.59 10.79
CA ARG A 128 10.30 -16.53 11.10
C ARG A 128 10.81 -16.29 12.51
N SER A 129 11.19 -17.34 13.21
CA SER A 129 11.94 -17.23 14.46
C SER A 129 13.42 -16.92 14.21
N GLY A 130 14.03 -16.13 15.11
CA GLY A 130 15.46 -15.86 15.07
C GLY A 130 15.88 -14.85 14.01
N ARG A 131 17.14 -14.90 13.56
CA ARG A 131 17.68 -13.96 12.56
C ARG A 131 17.44 -14.49 11.14
N TYR A 132 17.19 -13.58 10.20
CA TYR A 132 17.26 -13.88 8.78
C TYR A 132 18.61 -13.42 8.21
N ARG A 133 19.11 -14.11 7.17
CA ARG A 133 20.35 -13.72 6.46
C ARG A 133 20.08 -13.03 5.13
N ASN A 134 18.92 -13.32 4.54
CA ASN A 134 18.51 -12.83 3.23
C ASN A 134 16.98 -12.71 3.24
N ILE A 135 16.45 -11.57 2.78
CA ILE A 135 15.01 -11.30 2.72
C ILE A 135 14.23 -12.34 1.90
N LEU A 136 14.87 -12.99 0.92
CA LEU A 136 14.26 -14.06 0.13
C LEU A 136 13.81 -15.25 0.98
N GLN A 137 14.38 -15.45 2.18
CA GLN A 137 13.92 -16.49 3.09
C GLN A 137 12.48 -16.27 3.58
N LEU A 138 11.98 -15.03 3.52
CA LEU A 138 10.62 -14.68 3.92
C LEU A 138 9.65 -14.68 2.72
N ILE A 139 10.15 -14.57 1.50
CA ILE A 139 9.33 -14.36 0.29
C ILE A 139 9.25 -15.62 -0.58
N LYS A 140 10.33 -16.41 -0.67
CA LYS A 140 10.32 -17.67 -1.44
C LYS A 140 9.19 -18.62 -1.04
N PRO A 141 8.86 -18.80 0.26
CA PRO A 141 7.73 -19.64 0.65
C PRO A 141 6.39 -19.22 0.04
N TRP A 142 6.18 -17.92 -0.23
CA TRP A 142 4.98 -17.46 -0.94
C TRP A 142 4.97 -17.92 -2.39
N TYR A 143 6.11 -17.88 -3.08
CA TYR A 143 6.21 -18.37 -4.46
C TYR A 143 6.11 -19.90 -4.53
N ASP A 144 6.68 -20.61 -3.55
CA ASP A 144 6.71 -22.07 -3.52
C ASP A 144 5.31 -22.70 -3.50
N GLU A 145 4.27 -21.96 -3.13
CA GLU A 145 2.87 -22.40 -3.24
C GLU A 145 2.44 -22.70 -4.69
N VAL A 146 3.20 -22.23 -5.70
CA VAL A 146 2.98 -22.58 -7.12
C VAL A 146 2.94 -24.09 -7.35
N LYS A 147 3.66 -24.88 -6.53
CA LYS A 147 3.70 -26.34 -6.62
C LYS A 147 2.34 -26.99 -6.30
N ASP A 148 1.51 -26.28 -5.53
CA ASP A 148 0.22 -26.72 -5.03
C ASP A 148 -0.95 -26.02 -5.75
N TYR A 149 -0.64 -25.06 -6.62
CA TYR A 149 -1.62 -24.21 -7.29
C TYR A 149 -1.92 -24.69 -8.71
N GLY A 150 -3.21 -24.90 -9.00
CA GLY A 150 -3.73 -25.13 -10.34
C GLY A 150 -4.29 -23.85 -10.96
N PHE A 151 -3.74 -23.43 -12.11
CA PHE A 151 -4.27 -22.26 -12.82
C PHE A 151 -5.69 -22.53 -13.37
N PRO A 152 -6.68 -21.64 -13.12
CA PRO A 152 -8.02 -21.75 -13.69
C PRO A 152 -8.05 -21.24 -15.14
N TYR A 153 -8.18 -22.14 -16.10
CA TYR A 153 -8.28 -21.75 -17.51
C TYR A 153 -9.65 -21.10 -17.79
N PRO A 154 -9.78 -20.27 -18.84
CA PRO A 154 -11.05 -19.61 -19.18
C PRO A 154 -12.26 -20.57 -19.27
N ARG A 155 -12.05 -21.80 -19.75
CA ARG A 155 -13.08 -22.84 -19.82
C ARG A 155 -13.60 -23.32 -18.46
N ASP A 156 -12.79 -23.16 -17.41
CA ASP A 156 -13.13 -23.53 -16.03
C ASP A 156 -13.88 -22.38 -15.31
N CYS A 157 -13.92 -21.18 -15.90
CA CYS A 157 -14.50 -19.99 -15.30
C CYS A 157 -15.93 -19.75 -15.80
N ASN A 158 -16.94 -20.17 -15.03
CA ASN A 158 -18.34 -19.92 -15.35
C ASN A 158 -19.25 -19.95 -14.09
N PRO A 159 -19.83 -18.82 -13.64
CA PRO A 159 -19.50 -17.42 -13.97
C PRO A 159 -18.23 -16.94 -13.26
N ARG A 160 -17.62 -17.78 -12.41
CA ARG A 160 -16.46 -17.49 -11.58
C ARG A 160 -15.37 -18.52 -11.82
N CYS A 161 -14.12 -18.12 -11.73
CA CYS A 161 -12.97 -19.01 -11.74
C CYS A 161 -12.79 -19.72 -10.39
N PRO A 162 -12.60 -21.06 -10.37
CA PRO A 162 -12.32 -21.78 -9.13
C PRO A 162 -10.87 -21.55 -8.67
N LEU A 163 -10.67 -21.45 -7.35
CA LEU A 163 -9.34 -21.57 -6.75
C LEU A 163 -9.00 -23.06 -6.63
N LYS A 164 -8.05 -23.55 -7.43
CA LYS A 164 -7.54 -24.92 -7.34
C LYS A 164 -6.24 -24.90 -6.53
N CYS A 165 -6.32 -25.37 -5.28
CA CYS A 165 -5.18 -25.42 -4.36
C CYS A 165 -5.17 -26.77 -3.65
N SER A 166 -4.09 -27.54 -3.80
CA SER A 166 -3.89 -28.82 -3.10
C SER A 166 -3.15 -28.68 -1.77
N GLY A 167 -2.51 -27.54 -1.55
CA GLY A 167 -1.73 -27.21 -0.36
C GLY A 167 -2.57 -26.47 0.69
N PRO A 168 -1.97 -26.17 1.85
CA PRO A 168 -2.67 -25.44 2.91
C PRO A 168 -3.00 -23.99 2.51
N VAL A 169 -2.17 -23.37 1.67
CA VAL A 169 -2.33 -21.99 1.19
C VAL A 169 -1.74 -21.89 -0.22
N CYS A 170 -2.45 -21.18 -1.11
CA CYS A 170 -1.94 -20.79 -2.45
C CYS A 170 -2.12 -19.29 -2.74
N THR A 171 -2.72 -18.54 -1.82
CA THR A 171 -3.13 -17.15 -2.04
C THR A 171 -1.96 -16.17 -1.97
N HIS A 172 -0.85 -16.54 -1.35
CA HIS A 172 0.34 -15.69 -1.37
C HIS A 172 0.97 -15.71 -2.76
N TYR A 173 1.10 -16.89 -3.38
CA TYR A 173 1.58 -17.04 -4.76
C TYR A 173 0.69 -16.24 -5.71
N THR A 174 -0.63 -16.45 -5.69
CA THR A 174 -1.53 -15.75 -6.62
C THR A 174 -1.48 -14.23 -6.46
N GLN A 175 -1.24 -13.71 -5.25
CA GLN A 175 -1.03 -12.28 -5.04
C GLN A 175 0.29 -11.79 -5.65
N MET A 176 1.39 -12.55 -5.53
CA MET A 176 2.67 -12.19 -6.15
C MET A 176 2.54 -12.06 -7.67
N VAL A 177 1.75 -12.96 -8.29
CA VAL A 177 1.57 -13.03 -9.74
C VAL A 177 0.25 -12.43 -10.21
N TRP A 178 -0.39 -11.57 -9.42
CA TRP A 178 -1.62 -10.92 -9.83
C TRP A 178 -1.33 -9.84 -10.89
N ALA A 179 -1.83 -10.01 -12.11
CA ALA A 179 -1.45 -9.21 -13.28
C ALA A 179 -1.56 -7.70 -13.03
N THR A 180 -2.65 -7.26 -12.43
CA THR A 180 -2.92 -5.83 -12.22
C THR A 180 -2.25 -5.25 -10.99
N SER A 181 -1.80 -6.07 -10.03
CA SER A 181 -1.09 -5.59 -8.84
C SER A 181 0.32 -5.14 -9.25
N ASN A 182 0.42 -3.87 -9.66
CA ASN A 182 1.64 -3.27 -10.21
C ASN A 182 2.42 -2.42 -9.20
N ARG A 183 1.97 -2.37 -7.94
CA ARG A 183 2.67 -1.71 -6.83
C ARG A 183 2.80 -2.65 -5.65
N VAL A 184 3.97 -2.63 -5.03
CA VAL A 184 4.23 -3.31 -3.76
C VAL A 184 4.98 -2.39 -2.80
N GLY A 185 4.68 -2.49 -1.51
CA GLY A 185 5.48 -1.87 -0.47
C GLY A 185 5.48 -2.74 0.77
N CYS A 186 6.66 -2.98 1.33
CA CYS A 186 6.85 -3.91 2.44
C CYS A 186 7.60 -3.27 3.62
N ALA A 187 7.43 -3.87 4.79
CA ALA A 187 8.21 -3.55 5.97
C ALA A 187 8.55 -4.81 6.76
N ILE A 188 9.73 -4.82 7.38
CA ILE A 188 10.18 -5.87 8.27
C ILE A 188 10.27 -5.33 9.70
N HIS A 189 9.78 -6.11 10.66
CA HIS A 189 9.85 -5.77 12.07
C HIS A 189 10.28 -7.00 12.88
N THR A 190 11.06 -6.78 13.94
CA THR A 190 11.42 -7.86 14.88
C THR A 190 10.63 -7.70 16.16
N CYS A 191 9.62 -8.55 16.33
CA CYS A 191 8.75 -8.59 17.48
C CYS A 191 9.42 -9.30 18.65
N HIS A 192 9.45 -8.67 19.83
CA HIS A 192 10.03 -9.29 21.02
C HIS A 192 9.31 -10.59 21.39
N ASN A 193 7.97 -10.53 21.43
CA ASN A 193 7.07 -11.67 21.57
C ASN A 193 5.95 -11.50 20.54
N MET A 194 5.56 -12.59 19.87
CA MET A 194 4.46 -12.61 18.91
C MET A 194 3.76 -13.96 19.02
N ASN A 195 2.44 -13.98 19.14
CA ASN A 195 1.68 -15.23 19.09
C ASN A 195 1.52 -15.65 17.63
N VAL A 196 2.11 -16.79 17.26
CA VAL A 196 2.07 -17.35 15.91
C VAL A 196 1.55 -18.77 16.04
N TRP A 197 0.40 -19.05 15.42
CA TRP A 197 -0.28 -20.37 15.44
C TRP A 197 -0.48 -20.94 16.86
N GLY A 198 -0.87 -20.09 17.81
CA GLY A 198 -1.13 -20.50 19.20
C GLY A 198 0.12 -20.65 20.07
N SER A 199 1.31 -20.34 19.54
CA SER A 199 2.57 -20.40 20.29
C SER A 199 3.27 -19.04 20.32
N THR A 200 3.86 -18.67 21.46
CA THR A 200 4.65 -17.43 21.56
C THR A 200 6.04 -17.61 20.96
N TRP A 201 6.31 -16.90 19.88
CA TRP A 201 7.62 -16.84 19.24
C TRP A 201 8.39 -15.64 19.78
N ARG A 202 9.56 -15.90 20.35
CA ARG A 202 10.47 -14.85 20.83
C ARG A 202 11.33 -14.35 19.69
N ARG A 203 11.50 -13.03 19.59
CA ARG A 203 12.28 -12.37 18.52
C ARG A 203 11.82 -12.80 17.13
N ALA A 204 10.51 -12.79 16.90
CA ALA A 204 9.91 -13.13 15.62
C ALA A 204 10.21 -12.03 14.60
N VAL A 205 10.79 -12.41 13.47
CA VAL A 205 10.96 -11.54 12.31
C VAL A 205 9.70 -11.61 11.48
N TYR A 206 9.02 -10.48 11.34
CA TYR A 206 7.73 -10.33 10.69
C TYR A 206 7.86 -9.43 9.47
N LEU A 207 7.54 -9.95 8.29
CA LEU A 207 7.47 -9.23 7.03
C LEU A 207 6.01 -9.05 6.65
N VAL A 208 5.63 -7.80 6.38
CA VAL A 208 4.34 -7.42 5.82
C VAL A 208 4.60 -6.80 4.45
N CYS A 209 3.93 -7.29 3.40
CA CYS A 209 3.95 -6.71 2.06
C CYS A 209 2.53 -6.36 1.63
N ASN A 210 2.30 -5.10 1.27
CA ASN A 210 1.03 -4.61 0.75
C ASN A 210 1.11 -4.45 -0.78
N TYR A 211 0.02 -4.77 -1.46
CA TYR A 211 -0.10 -4.75 -2.92
C TYR A 211 -1.24 -3.83 -3.35
N SER A 212 -1.01 -3.06 -4.42
CA SER A 212 -2.05 -2.23 -5.03
C SER A 212 -1.95 -2.26 -6.56
N PRO A 213 -3.08 -2.27 -7.28
CA PRO A 213 -4.43 -2.64 -6.82
C PRO A 213 -4.48 -4.02 -6.13
N LYS A 214 -5.52 -4.24 -5.31
CA LYS A 214 -5.77 -5.51 -4.63
C LYS A 214 -5.86 -6.67 -5.64
N GLY A 215 -5.18 -7.78 -5.33
CA GLY A 215 -5.34 -9.05 -6.03
C GLY A 215 -6.27 -10.02 -5.29
N ASN A 216 -6.29 -11.28 -5.73
CA ASN A 216 -7.07 -12.36 -5.13
C ASN A 216 -8.58 -12.04 -5.04
N TRP A 217 -9.13 -11.44 -6.11
CA TRP A 217 -10.57 -11.26 -6.22
C TRP A 217 -11.28 -12.62 -6.32
N ILE A 218 -12.33 -12.80 -5.52
CA ILE A 218 -13.08 -14.06 -5.47
C ILE A 218 -13.70 -14.31 -6.83
N GLY A 219 -13.38 -15.47 -7.42
CA GLY A 219 -13.90 -15.85 -8.73
C GLY A 219 -13.11 -15.32 -9.92
N GLU A 220 -11.93 -14.74 -9.70
CA GLU A 220 -11.06 -14.22 -10.76
C GLU A 220 -9.76 -15.03 -10.85
N ALA A 221 -9.23 -15.16 -12.08
CA ALA A 221 -7.90 -15.71 -12.32
C ALA A 221 -6.83 -14.64 -12.03
N PRO A 222 -5.60 -15.02 -11.62
CA PRO A 222 -4.57 -14.03 -11.31
C PRO A 222 -4.09 -13.24 -12.53
N TYR A 223 -4.22 -13.79 -13.73
CA TYR A 223 -3.85 -13.13 -14.98
C TYR A 223 -4.60 -13.76 -16.17
N LYS A 224 -4.53 -13.11 -17.33
CA LYS A 224 -5.09 -13.65 -18.58
C LYS A 224 -4.06 -14.53 -19.27
N VAL A 225 -4.43 -15.75 -19.62
CA VAL A 225 -3.58 -16.64 -20.43
C VAL A 225 -3.41 -16.08 -21.84
N GLY A 226 -2.18 -16.12 -22.36
CA GLY A 226 -1.90 -15.83 -23.76
C GLY A 226 -0.43 -15.51 -24.01
N VAL A 227 -0.14 -15.07 -25.24
CA VAL A 227 1.21 -14.63 -25.61
C VAL A 227 1.62 -13.47 -24.70
N PRO A 228 2.82 -13.49 -24.08
CA PRO A 228 3.29 -12.40 -23.24
C PRO A 228 3.08 -11.03 -23.88
N CYS A 229 2.56 -10.10 -23.09
CA CYS A 229 2.27 -8.73 -23.48
C CYS A 229 1.19 -8.53 -24.58
N SER A 230 0.50 -9.58 -25.04
CA SER A 230 -0.53 -9.46 -26.08
C SER A 230 -1.83 -8.79 -25.60
N ALA A 231 -1.95 -8.54 -24.30
CA ALA A 231 -3.10 -7.89 -23.68
C ALA A 231 -2.67 -6.86 -22.61
N CYS A 232 -1.55 -6.17 -22.83
CA CYS A 232 -1.14 -5.06 -21.96
C CYS A 232 -2.19 -3.94 -21.95
N PRO A 233 -2.30 -3.17 -20.85
CA PRO A 233 -3.18 -2.00 -20.80
C PRO A 233 -2.92 -1.04 -21.97
N PRO A 234 -3.94 -0.49 -22.66
CA PRO A 234 -3.73 0.44 -23.76
C PRO A 234 -2.89 1.68 -23.38
N SER A 235 -2.99 2.12 -22.12
CA SER A 235 -2.22 3.24 -21.56
C SER A 235 -0.71 2.99 -21.54
N TYR A 236 -0.26 1.74 -21.66
CA TYR A 236 1.15 1.36 -21.60
C TYR A 236 1.85 1.50 -22.96
N GLY A 237 1.09 1.71 -24.05
CA GLY A 237 1.66 1.92 -25.38
C GLY A 237 2.41 0.71 -25.94
N GLY A 238 2.16 -0.49 -25.39
CA GLY A 238 2.66 -1.77 -25.92
C GLY A 238 4.11 -2.12 -25.58
N PHE A 239 4.79 -1.41 -24.66
CA PHE A 239 6.15 -1.78 -24.28
C PHE A 239 6.17 -3.09 -23.49
N CYS A 240 6.95 -4.05 -23.98
CA CYS A 240 7.13 -5.36 -23.39
C CYS A 240 8.60 -5.60 -23.08
N ASN A 241 8.90 -6.01 -21.85
CA ASN A 241 10.25 -6.45 -21.49
C ASN A 241 10.15 -7.60 -20.49
N ASN A 242 10.94 -8.66 -20.70
CA ASN A 242 10.92 -9.87 -19.86
C ASN A 242 9.49 -10.41 -19.58
N ASN A 243 8.64 -10.44 -20.61
CA ASN A 243 7.23 -10.87 -20.53
C ASN A 243 6.32 -9.98 -19.65
N LEU A 244 6.74 -8.76 -19.32
CA LEU A 244 5.98 -7.81 -18.51
C LEU A 244 5.60 -6.56 -19.32
N CYS A 245 4.41 -6.06 -19.07
CA CYS A 245 3.90 -4.80 -19.61
C CYS A 245 4.48 -3.62 -18.82
N PHE A 246 5.13 -2.66 -19.49
CA PHE A 246 5.60 -1.43 -18.85
C PHE A 246 4.79 -0.22 -19.27
N PRO A 247 4.52 0.73 -18.35
CA PRO A 247 3.90 1.98 -18.73
C PRO A 247 4.80 2.73 -19.71
N ARG A 248 4.19 3.42 -20.66
CA ARG A 248 4.93 4.28 -21.59
C ARG A 248 5.71 5.31 -20.77
N MET A 249 7.03 5.35 -20.95
CA MET A 249 7.88 6.36 -20.33
C MET A 249 7.50 7.73 -20.89
N THR A 250 6.57 8.41 -20.23
CA THR A 250 6.35 9.84 -20.43
C THR A 250 7.31 10.58 -19.52
N SER A 251 7.87 11.72 -19.97
CA SER A 251 8.88 12.54 -19.27
C SER A 251 8.58 12.78 -17.76
N ASN A 252 7.30 12.73 -17.37
CA ASN A 252 6.84 12.90 -15.98
C ASN A 252 7.10 11.70 -15.05
N TYR A 253 7.34 10.48 -15.56
CA TYR A 253 7.57 9.29 -14.72
C TYR A 253 8.91 9.35 -13.95
N PHE A 254 9.90 10.08 -14.49
CA PHE A 254 11.18 10.33 -13.81
C PHE A 254 11.05 11.24 -12.58
N ARG A 255 9.93 11.98 -12.42
CA ARG A 255 9.78 12.96 -11.33
C ARG A 255 9.23 12.36 -10.04
N THR A 256 8.52 11.23 -10.12
CA THR A 256 7.85 10.59 -8.97
C THR A 256 8.49 9.29 -8.52
N SER A 257 9.29 8.62 -9.37
CA SER A 257 9.91 7.33 -9.02
C SER A 257 11.33 7.43 -8.42
N LEU A 258 11.86 8.64 -8.27
CA LEU A 258 13.22 8.94 -7.76
C LEU A 258 13.23 9.91 -6.56
N ARG A 259 12.11 10.09 -5.84
CA ARG A 259 12.06 10.86 -4.59
C ARG A 259 11.75 9.98 -3.40
#